data_AF-A0A1V9VA14-F1
#
_entry.id   AF-A0A1V9VA14-F1
#
_cell.length_a   1.000
_cell.length_b   1.000
_cell.length_c   1.000
_cell.angle_alpha   90.00
_cell.angle_beta   90.00
_cell.angle_gamma   90.00
#
_symmetry.space_group_name_H-M   'P 1'
#
loop_
_entity.id
_entity.type
_entity.pdbx_description
1 polymer ?
#
loop_
_entity_poly.entity_id
_entity_poly.type
_entity_poly.pdbx_seq_one_letter_code
_entity_poly.pdbx_strand_id
1 'polypeptide(L)'
;MFGAVSNKDLENIDKYFQQLIDFLSYEKNEFEYIESTGNKKVDDMFKRWNQQIKSFDKRAKDDMRVLGEIVLTADKVEKGIYKSRITASSENPTIHTLKNTLNKMLSSIDDATSRILRVVNSYTNDDFTDYIRVVDNYKDDMKLLMESINILGKELGNSAKNNLNNGETLEKSSSTMSNSMNNLATKANEQAASLEQTAAALEEITSITRNNTQNATKMGELGQIVKKSVQTGEELASKTALSMDEINEKVKAINSAITVIDQIAFQTNILSLNAAVEAATAGEAGKGFAVVAQEVRNLANRSAEAAKEIKNLVEEANIKTNDGKLISSDMIEGYKELNKN
;
A
#
# COMPACT_ATOMS: atom_id res chain seq x y z
N MET A 1 126.50 -16.46 -45.90
CA MET A 1 126.71 -16.60 -44.44
C MET A 1 125.41 -17.09 -43.82
N PHE A 2 125.47 -18.20 -43.10
CA PHE A 2 124.32 -18.81 -42.45
C PHE A 2 123.64 -17.81 -41.51
N GLY A 3 122.31 -17.72 -41.60
CA GLY A 3 121.49 -16.90 -40.72
C GLY A 3 121.54 -17.41 -39.28
N ALA A 4 122.52 -16.89 -38.54
CA ALA A 4 122.56 -16.90 -37.09
C ALA A 4 121.73 -15.71 -36.57
N VAL A 5 120.94 -15.94 -35.53
CA VAL A 5 120.21 -14.90 -34.82
C VAL A 5 121.24 -14.02 -34.10
N SER A 6 121.21 -12.71 -34.34
CA SER A 6 122.12 -11.77 -33.67
C SER A 6 121.63 -11.43 -32.26
N ASN A 7 122.51 -10.91 -31.38
CA ASN A 7 122.07 -10.41 -30.07
C ASN A 7 121.00 -9.31 -30.20
N LYS A 8 121.08 -8.48 -31.25
CA LYS A 8 120.08 -7.47 -31.57
C LYS A 8 118.72 -8.10 -31.95
N ASP A 9 118.73 -9.23 -32.65
CA ASP A 9 117.51 -9.97 -32.95
C ASP A 9 116.89 -10.56 -31.67
N LEU A 10 117.70 -11.04 -30.71
CA LEU A 10 117.22 -11.53 -29.41
C LEU A 10 116.63 -10.40 -28.56
N GLU A 11 117.27 -9.21 -28.51
CA GLU A 11 116.73 -8.03 -27.83
C GLU A 11 115.40 -7.57 -28.46
N ASN A 12 115.29 -7.60 -29.79
CA ASN A 12 114.04 -7.29 -30.47
C ASN A 12 112.93 -8.29 -30.13
N ILE A 13 113.25 -9.59 -30.07
CA ILE A 13 112.30 -10.64 -29.69
C ILE A 13 111.82 -10.46 -28.24
N ASP A 14 112.74 -10.20 -27.31
CA ASP A 14 112.40 -9.98 -25.90
C ASP A 14 111.52 -8.74 -25.74
N LYS A 15 111.90 -7.61 -26.36
CA LYS A 15 111.08 -6.39 -26.35
C LYS A 15 109.69 -6.62 -26.96
N TYR A 16 109.59 -7.41 -28.02
CA TYR A 16 108.31 -7.75 -28.64
C TYR A 16 107.45 -8.64 -27.75
N PHE A 17 108.07 -9.58 -27.04
CA PHE A 17 107.40 -10.43 -26.07
C PHE A 17 106.91 -9.63 -24.86
N GLN A 18 107.72 -8.74 -24.29
CA GLN A 18 107.29 -7.84 -23.21
C GLN A 18 106.10 -6.99 -23.63
N GLN A 19 106.15 -6.42 -24.85
CA GLN A 19 105.02 -5.67 -25.39
C GLN A 19 103.77 -6.53 -25.55
N LEU A 20 103.92 -7.81 -25.91
CA LEU A 20 102.81 -8.74 -26.01
C LEU A 20 102.20 -9.01 -24.62
N ILE A 21 103.03 -9.16 -23.59
CA ILE A 21 102.53 -9.31 -22.21
C ILE A 21 101.76 -8.07 -21.79
N ASP A 22 102.32 -6.86 -21.98
CA ASP A 22 101.63 -5.59 -21.66
C ASP A 22 100.28 -5.45 -22.41
N PHE A 23 100.24 -5.92 -23.65
CA PHE A 23 99.04 -5.87 -24.49
C PHE A 23 97.99 -6.90 -24.04
N LEU A 24 98.43 -8.12 -23.68
CA LEU A 24 97.55 -9.18 -23.17
C LEU A 24 97.06 -8.89 -21.75
N SER A 25 97.82 -8.15 -20.94
CA SER A 25 97.43 -7.71 -19.59
C SER A 25 96.52 -6.48 -19.60
N TYR A 26 96.20 -5.92 -20.77
CA TYR A 26 95.45 -4.68 -20.95
C TYR A 26 96.15 -3.44 -20.36
N GLU A 27 97.46 -3.49 -20.12
CA GLU A 27 98.25 -2.31 -19.74
C GLU A 27 98.49 -1.38 -20.94
N LYS A 28 98.47 -1.93 -22.17
CA LYS A 28 98.52 -1.18 -23.43
C LYS A 28 97.36 -1.55 -24.35
N ASN A 29 96.75 -0.53 -24.97
CA ASN A 29 95.60 -0.69 -25.87
C ASN A 29 95.98 -0.87 -27.35
N GLU A 30 97.24 -0.63 -27.70
CA GLU A 30 97.76 -0.72 -29.06
C GLU A 30 99.04 -1.56 -29.08
N PHE A 31 99.22 -2.30 -30.17
CA PHE A 31 100.38 -3.16 -30.37
C PHE A 31 101.16 -2.69 -31.60
N GLU A 32 102.42 -2.29 -31.39
CA GLU A 32 103.37 -1.86 -32.41
C GLU A 32 103.97 -3.09 -33.12
N TYR A 33 103.57 -3.32 -34.36
CA TYR A 33 104.03 -4.47 -35.14
C TYR A 33 105.45 -4.28 -35.69
N ILE A 34 106.32 -5.27 -35.49
CA ILE A 34 107.61 -5.35 -36.19
C ILE A 34 107.38 -6.01 -37.55
N GLU A 35 107.59 -5.26 -38.62
CA GLU A 35 107.37 -5.73 -40.01
C GLU A 35 108.66 -6.23 -40.69
N SER A 36 109.84 -5.71 -40.30
CA SER A 36 111.14 -6.25 -40.72
C SER A 36 112.28 -5.84 -39.78
N THR A 37 113.20 -6.78 -39.56
CA THR A 37 114.46 -6.65 -38.81
C THR A 37 115.68 -6.74 -39.72
N GLY A 38 115.48 -7.05 -41.00
CA GLY A 38 116.54 -7.35 -41.97
C GLY A 38 117.03 -8.80 -41.93
N ASN A 39 116.60 -9.61 -40.97
CA ASN A 39 116.87 -11.04 -40.89
C ASN A 39 115.63 -11.84 -41.33
N LYS A 40 115.66 -12.40 -42.55
CA LYS A 40 114.51 -13.10 -43.14
C LYS A 40 113.87 -14.16 -42.24
N LYS A 41 114.67 -14.91 -41.46
CA LYS A 41 114.13 -15.95 -40.55
C LYS A 41 113.35 -15.34 -39.37
N VAL A 42 113.83 -14.21 -38.85
CA VAL A 42 113.19 -13.47 -37.75
C VAL A 42 111.95 -12.73 -38.26
N ASP A 43 112.02 -12.18 -39.48
CA ASP A 43 110.89 -11.50 -40.14
C ASP A 43 109.73 -12.46 -40.44
N ASP A 44 110.01 -13.66 -40.94
CA ASP A 44 108.98 -14.70 -41.15
C ASP A 44 108.35 -15.14 -39.81
N MET A 45 109.10 -15.11 -38.71
CA MET A 45 108.57 -15.37 -37.37
C MET A 45 107.64 -14.25 -36.91
N PHE A 46 108.09 -12.99 -36.97
CA PHE A 46 107.26 -11.84 -36.59
C PHE A 46 106.00 -11.76 -37.46
N LYS A 47 106.08 -12.01 -38.77
CA LYS A 47 104.89 -12.04 -39.63
C LYS A 47 103.81 -13.03 -39.14
N ARG A 48 104.21 -14.24 -38.71
CA ARG A 48 103.27 -15.21 -38.13
C ARG A 48 102.72 -14.74 -36.79
N TRP A 49 103.56 -14.16 -35.93
CA TRP A 49 103.11 -13.60 -34.65
C TRP A 49 102.15 -12.43 -34.84
N ASN A 50 102.42 -11.52 -35.78
CA ASN A 50 101.55 -10.38 -36.10
C ASN A 50 100.16 -10.85 -36.50
N GLN A 51 100.07 -11.90 -37.32
CA GLN A 51 98.78 -12.49 -37.68
C GLN A 51 98.04 -13.07 -36.47
N GLN A 52 98.75 -13.80 -35.60
CA GLN A 52 98.14 -14.35 -34.38
C GLN A 52 97.68 -13.26 -33.42
N ILE A 53 98.50 -12.24 -33.19
CA ILE A 53 98.21 -11.10 -32.31
C ILE A 53 97.03 -10.29 -32.86
N LYS A 54 96.98 -9.99 -34.16
CA LYS A 54 95.82 -9.34 -34.81
C LYS A 54 94.54 -10.18 -34.67
N SER A 55 94.64 -11.50 -34.82
CA SER A 55 93.48 -12.39 -34.62
C SER A 55 93.02 -12.43 -33.17
N PHE A 56 93.96 -12.40 -32.22
CA PHE A 56 93.67 -12.37 -30.79
C PHE A 56 93.01 -11.05 -30.39
N ASP A 57 93.59 -9.91 -30.78
CA ASP A 57 93.03 -8.57 -30.52
C ASP A 57 91.60 -8.45 -31.01
N LYS A 58 91.33 -8.91 -32.25
CA LYS A 58 89.97 -8.94 -32.79
C LYS A 58 89.03 -9.78 -31.92
N ARG A 59 89.41 -11.01 -31.57
CA ARG A 59 88.60 -11.88 -30.70
C ARG A 59 88.39 -11.26 -29.32
N ALA A 60 89.41 -10.67 -28.71
CA ALA A 60 89.31 -10.00 -27.42
C ALA A 60 88.36 -8.80 -27.45
N LYS A 61 88.40 -8.00 -28.53
CA LYS A 61 87.46 -6.89 -28.75
C LYS A 61 86.02 -7.37 -28.95
N ASP A 62 85.82 -8.44 -29.72
CA ASP A 62 84.50 -9.05 -29.91
C ASP A 62 83.94 -9.61 -28.58
N ASP A 63 84.79 -10.29 -27.79
CA ASP A 63 84.47 -10.77 -26.44
C ASP A 63 84.05 -9.62 -25.52
N MET A 64 84.84 -8.53 -25.48
CA MET A 64 84.57 -7.35 -24.66
C MET A 64 83.29 -6.63 -25.09
N ARG A 65 82.97 -6.62 -26.39
CA ARG A 65 81.71 -6.07 -26.91
C ARG A 65 80.50 -6.84 -26.38
N VAL A 66 80.56 -8.17 -26.37
CA VAL A 66 79.48 -9.01 -25.81
C VAL A 66 79.34 -8.78 -24.31
N LEU A 67 80.46 -8.75 -23.56
CA LEU A 67 80.43 -8.49 -22.12
C LEU A 67 79.87 -7.10 -21.79
N GLY A 68 80.24 -6.07 -22.56
CA GLY A 68 79.67 -4.73 -22.44
C GLY A 68 78.15 -4.71 -22.67
N GLU A 69 77.66 -5.39 -23.72
CA GLU A 69 76.21 -5.52 -23.96
C GLU A 69 75.50 -6.31 -22.86
N ILE A 70 76.16 -7.32 -22.25
CA ILE A 70 75.63 -8.05 -21.08
C ILE A 70 75.41 -7.08 -19.92
N VAL A 71 76.40 -6.24 -19.58
CA VAL A 71 76.28 -5.26 -18.49
C VAL A 71 75.13 -4.28 -18.75
N LEU A 72 75.05 -3.72 -19.97
CA LEU A 72 73.96 -2.81 -20.34
C LEU A 72 72.58 -3.49 -20.30
N THR A 73 72.52 -4.77 -20.69
CA THR A 73 71.27 -5.54 -20.63
C THR A 73 70.88 -5.83 -19.18
N ALA A 74 71.84 -6.14 -18.32
CA ALA A 74 71.61 -6.38 -16.89
C ALA A 74 71.03 -5.14 -16.19
N ASP A 75 71.56 -3.94 -16.45
CA ASP A 75 71.02 -2.66 -15.91
C ASP A 75 69.55 -2.43 -16.34
N LYS A 76 69.19 -2.79 -17.57
CA LYS A 76 67.81 -2.72 -18.04
C LYS A 76 66.90 -3.75 -17.36
N VAL A 77 67.41 -4.94 -17.11
CA VAL A 77 66.69 -6.04 -16.45
C VAL A 77 66.43 -5.71 -14.99
N GLU A 78 67.39 -5.09 -14.31
CA GLU A 78 67.21 -4.55 -12.94
C GLU A 78 66.02 -3.57 -12.87
N LYS A 79 65.80 -2.79 -13.93
CA LYS A 79 64.68 -1.86 -14.08
C LYS A 79 63.38 -2.51 -14.58
N GLY A 80 63.35 -3.84 -14.72
CA GLY A 80 62.17 -4.58 -15.19
C GLY A 80 61.97 -4.60 -16.71
N ILE A 81 62.96 -4.19 -17.51
CA ILE A 81 62.86 -4.13 -18.98
C ILE A 81 63.37 -5.44 -19.60
N TYR A 82 62.50 -6.45 -19.64
CA TYR A 82 62.87 -7.80 -20.10
C TYR A 82 62.91 -7.99 -21.62
N LYS A 83 62.52 -7.00 -22.43
CA LYS A 83 62.54 -7.07 -23.91
C LYS A 83 63.92 -6.90 -24.53
N SER A 84 64.93 -6.50 -23.74
CA SER A 84 66.30 -6.26 -24.22
C SER A 84 67.02 -7.56 -24.55
N ARG A 85 67.89 -7.57 -25.57
CA ARG A 85 68.69 -8.75 -25.97
C ARG A 85 70.13 -8.37 -26.25
N ILE A 86 71.03 -9.31 -25.96
CA ILE A 86 72.45 -9.23 -26.34
C ILE A 86 72.55 -9.63 -27.81
N THR A 87 73.05 -8.73 -28.65
CA THR A 87 73.11 -8.89 -30.11
C THR A 87 74.52 -9.10 -30.62
N ALA A 88 75.53 -8.53 -29.96
CA ALA A 88 76.94 -8.75 -30.24
C ALA A 88 77.29 -10.24 -30.26
N SER A 89 78.30 -10.61 -31.04
CA SER A 89 78.74 -11.99 -31.20
C SER A 89 80.23 -12.11 -30.96
N SER A 90 80.63 -13.27 -30.51
CA SER A 90 82.03 -13.64 -30.27
C SER A 90 82.23 -15.07 -30.76
N GLU A 91 83.43 -15.36 -31.26
CA GLU A 91 83.86 -16.71 -31.64
C GLU A 91 84.19 -17.58 -30.42
N ASN A 92 84.29 -17.00 -29.23
CA ASN A 92 84.52 -17.69 -27.96
C ASN A 92 83.27 -18.52 -27.59
N PRO A 93 83.35 -19.86 -27.56
CA PRO A 93 82.18 -20.73 -27.32
C PRO A 93 81.50 -20.47 -25.98
N THR A 94 82.26 -20.11 -24.94
CA THR A 94 81.73 -19.84 -23.60
C THR A 94 80.91 -18.56 -23.59
N ILE A 95 81.42 -17.49 -24.19
CA ILE A 95 80.71 -16.20 -24.29
C ILE A 95 79.47 -16.34 -25.17
N HIS A 96 79.57 -17.06 -26.29
CA HIS A 96 78.44 -17.35 -27.15
C HIS A 96 77.34 -18.15 -26.40
N THR A 97 77.73 -19.15 -25.61
CA THR A 97 76.80 -19.94 -24.79
C THR A 97 76.16 -19.09 -23.69
N LEU A 98 76.93 -18.21 -23.04
CA LEU A 98 76.43 -17.27 -22.04
C LEU A 98 75.39 -16.32 -22.64
N LYS A 99 75.70 -15.68 -23.78
CA LYS A 99 74.76 -14.83 -24.54
C LYS A 99 73.44 -15.57 -24.80
N ASN A 100 73.50 -16.78 -25.33
CA ASN A 100 72.31 -17.53 -25.70
C ASN A 100 71.49 -17.94 -24.47
N THR A 101 72.15 -18.32 -23.39
CA THR A 101 71.50 -18.67 -22.12
C THR A 101 70.78 -17.45 -21.54
N LEU A 102 71.44 -16.28 -21.49
CA LEU A 102 70.84 -15.03 -21.01
C LEU A 102 69.67 -14.59 -21.90
N ASN A 103 69.83 -14.60 -23.22
CA ASN A 103 68.75 -14.25 -24.14
C ASN A 103 67.55 -15.19 -24.01
N LYS A 104 67.77 -16.50 -23.79
CA LYS A 104 66.70 -17.48 -23.55
C LYS A 104 65.98 -17.21 -22.23
N MET A 105 66.71 -16.90 -21.17
CA MET A 105 66.15 -16.49 -19.88
C MET A 105 65.26 -15.25 -20.04
N LEU A 106 65.76 -14.21 -20.72
CA LEU A 106 65.02 -12.97 -20.95
C LEU A 106 63.75 -13.18 -21.79
N SER A 107 63.82 -14.02 -22.82
CA SER A 107 62.63 -14.40 -23.59
C SER A 107 61.59 -15.13 -22.76
N SER A 108 62.01 -15.98 -21.81
CA SER A 108 61.08 -16.67 -20.91
C SER A 108 60.39 -15.70 -19.93
N ILE A 109 61.12 -14.72 -19.40
CA ILE A 109 60.54 -13.71 -18.48
C ILE A 109 59.63 -12.75 -19.24
N ASP A 110 60.02 -12.31 -20.43
CA ASP A 110 59.22 -11.41 -21.29
C ASP A 110 57.90 -12.05 -21.72
N ASP A 111 57.90 -13.35 -22.10
CA ASP A 111 56.65 -14.07 -22.41
C ASP A 111 55.75 -14.22 -21.17
N ALA A 112 56.30 -14.62 -20.03
CA ALA A 112 55.54 -14.75 -18.78
C ALA A 112 54.89 -13.43 -18.36
N THR A 113 55.67 -12.35 -18.32
CA THR A 113 55.20 -11.01 -17.93
C THR A 113 54.18 -10.46 -18.93
N SER A 114 54.38 -10.66 -20.24
CA SER A 114 53.42 -10.24 -21.27
C SER A 114 52.07 -10.96 -21.15
N ARG A 115 52.06 -12.25 -20.84
CA ARG A 115 50.82 -13.02 -20.62
C ARG A 115 50.08 -12.55 -19.37
N ILE A 116 50.80 -12.36 -18.27
CA ILE A 116 50.24 -11.85 -17.02
C ILE A 116 49.62 -10.47 -17.25
N LEU A 117 50.38 -9.55 -17.86
CA LEU A 117 49.91 -8.19 -18.09
C LEU A 117 48.67 -8.15 -18.99
N ARG A 118 48.58 -9.02 -20.01
CA ARG A 118 47.41 -9.10 -20.89
C ARG A 118 46.14 -9.43 -20.10
N VAL A 119 46.19 -10.48 -19.28
CA VAL A 119 45.03 -10.95 -18.51
C VAL A 119 44.68 -9.97 -17.39
N VAL A 120 45.68 -9.44 -16.67
CA VAL A 120 45.41 -8.44 -15.63
C VAL A 120 44.80 -7.16 -16.22
N ASN A 121 45.19 -6.74 -17.44
CA ASN A 121 44.56 -5.62 -18.14
C ASN A 121 43.14 -5.93 -18.64
N SER A 122 42.76 -7.19 -18.88
CA SER A 122 41.36 -7.49 -19.17
C SER A 122 40.50 -7.24 -17.93
N TYR A 123 41.02 -7.58 -16.74
CA TYR A 123 40.31 -7.38 -15.47
C TYR A 123 40.07 -5.90 -15.15
N THR A 124 40.90 -4.97 -15.63
CA THR A 124 40.65 -3.53 -15.47
C THR A 124 39.46 -3.01 -16.27
N ASN A 125 38.98 -3.80 -17.23
CA ASN A 125 37.80 -3.51 -18.05
C ASN A 125 36.62 -4.42 -17.67
N ASP A 126 36.64 -4.98 -16.45
CA ASP A 126 35.66 -5.95 -15.95
C ASP A 126 35.49 -7.21 -16.83
N ASP A 127 36.47 -7.49 -17.70
CA ASP A 127 36.51 -8.69 -18.53
C ASP A 127 37.30 -9.79 -17.83
N PHE A 128 36.58 -10.64 -17.10
CA PHE A 128 37.12 -11.80 -16.40
C PHE A 128 37.13 -13.08 -17.24
N THR A 129 36.96 -12.98 -18.57
CA THR A 129 36.87 -14.16 -19.46
C THR A 129 38.22 -14.63 -20.00
N ASP A 130 39.24 -13.76 -20.05
CA ASP A 130 40.60 -14.14 -20.45
C ASP A 130 41.31 -14.90 -19.32
N TYR A 131 42.22 -15.79 -19.70
CA TYR A 131 43.00 -16.61 -18.78
C TYR A 131 44.42 -16.84 -19.31
N ILE A 132 45.33 -17.04 -18.37
CA ILE A 132 46.73 -17.34 -18.66
C ILE A 132 46.82 -18.83 -18.98
N ARG A 133 47.17 -19.15 -20.23
CA ARG A 133 47.59 -20.51 -20.58
C ARG A 133 48.98 -20.80 -19.99
N VAL A 134 49.00 -21.56 -18.91
CA VAL A 134 50.22 -22.05 -18.25
C VAL A 134 50.86 -23.13 -19.13
N VAL A 135 52.14 -22.97 -19.45
CA VAL A 135 52.94 -23.92 -20.23
C VAL A 135 53.94 -24.63 -19.33
N ASP A 136 54.29 -25.89 -19.66
CA ASP A 136 55.05 -26.79 -18.77
C ASP A 136 56.49 -26.34 -18.45
N ASN A 137 57.03 -25.39 -19.22
CA ASN A 137 58.35 -24.82 -18.97
C ASN A 137 58.38 -23.81 -17.82
N TYR A 138 57.23 -23.27 -17.40
CA TYR A 138 57.14 -22.46 -16.18
C TYR A 138 57.01 -23.36 -14.96
N LYS A 139 57.82 -23.10 -13.94
CA LYS A 139 57.90 -23.90 -12.73
C LYS A 139 57.81 -22.98 -11.51
N ASP A 140 57.56 -23.61 -10.36
CA ASP A 140 57.63 -22.98 -9.05
C ASP A 140 56.75 -21.71 -8.97
N ASP A 141 57.22 -20.66 -8.28
CA ASP A 141 56.53 -19.38 -8.10
C ASP A 141 55.92 -18.78 -9.37
N MET A 142 56.60 -18.85 -10.51
CA MET A 142 56.05 -18.29 -11.76
C MET A 142 54.81 -19.05 -12.22
N LYS A 143 54.81 -20.38 -12.09
CA LYS A 143 53.65 -21.21 -12.38
C LYS A 143 52.52 -20.91 -11.40
N LEU A 144 52.83 -20.85 -10.11
CA LEU A 144 51.87 -20.57 -9.05
C LEU A 144 51.22 -19.19 -9.24
N LEU A 145 51.99 -18.18 -9.64
CA LEU A 145 51.48 -16.83 -9.93
C LEU A 145 50.45 -16.86 -11.07
N MET A 146 50.77 -17.53 -12.18
CA MET A 146 49.85 -17.64 -13.32
C MET A 146 48.56 -18.39 -12.95
N GLU A 147 48.68 -19.49 -12.20
CA GLU A 147 47.53 -20.25 -11.71
C GLU A 147 46.68 -19.42 -10.73
N SER A 148 47.32 -18.67 -9.84
CA SER A 148 46.64 -17.80 -8.87
C SER A 148 45.87 -16.67 -9.54
N ILE A 149 46.40 -16.07 -10.62
CA ILE A 149 45.69 -15.06 -11.40
C ILE A 149 44.46 -15.67 -12.09
N ASN A 150 44.56 -16.89 -12.63
CA ASN A 150 43.40 -17.58 -13.20
C ASN A 150 42.31 -17.86 -12.16
N ILE A 151 42.69 -18.26 -10.95
CA ILE A 151 41.76 -18.45 -9.84
C ILE A 151 41.08 -17.12 -9.49
N LEU A 152 41.84 -16.03 -9.40
CA LEU A 152 41.29 -14.70 -9.13
C LEU A 152 40.27 -14.27 -10.20
N GLY A 153 40.57 -14.44 -11.48
CA GLY A 153 39.64 -14.14 -12.57
C GLY A 153 38.34 -14.95 -12.47
N LYS A 154 38.45 -16.24 -12.15
CA LYS A 154 37.27 -17.11 -11.94
C LYS A 154 36.40 -16.62 -10.78
N GLU A 155 37.00 -16.27 -9.64
CA GLU A 155 36.25 -15.78 -8.47
C GLU A 155 35.59 -14.42 -8.73
N LEU A 156 36.28 -13.51 -9.43
CA LEU A 156 35.70 -12.24 -9.86
C LEU A 156 34.53 -12.44 -10.84
N GLY A 157 34.68 -13.33 -11.82
CA GLY A 157 33.61 -13.67 -12.75
C GLY A 157 32.39 -14.31 -12.06
N ASN A 158 32.62 -15.19 -11.09
CA ASN A 158 31.54 -15.75 -10.25
C ASN A 158 30.84 -14.67 -9.43
N SER A 159 31.59 -13.75 -8.84
CA SER A 159 31.05 -12.62 -8.07
C SER A 159 30.18 -11.71 -8.95
N ALA A 160 30.66 -11.36 -10.15
CA ALA A 160 29.91 -10.57 -11.12
C ALA A 160 28.60 -11.27 -11.54
N LYS A 161 28.65 -12.59 -11.79
CA LYS A 161 27.46 -13.39 -12.10
C LYS A 161 26.44 -13.40 -10.94
N ASN A 162 26.90 -13.55 -9.70
CA ASN A 162 26.03 -13.50 -8.53
C ASN A 162 25.40 -12.10 -8.36
N ASN A 163 26.16 -11.04 -8.62
CA ASN A 163 25.66 -9.68 -8.56
C ASN A 163 24.58 -9.42 -9.62
N LEU A 164 24.78 -9.93 -10.85
CA LEU A 164 23.76 -9.88 -11.89
C LEU A 164 22.46 -10.59 -11.47
N ASN A 165 22.55 -11.82 -10.97
CA ASN A 165 21.38 -12.58 -10.50
C ASN A 165 20.63 -11.85 -9.36
N ASN A 166 21.37 -11.22 -8.45
CA ASN A 166 20.79 -10.41 -7.39
C ASN A 166 20.07 -9.18 -7.95
N GLY A 167 20.65 -8.52 -8.95
CA GLY A 167 20.04 -7.40 -9.67
C GLY A 167 18.73 -7.78 -10.35
N GLU A 168 18.71 -8.89 -11.09
CA GLU A 168 17.49 -9.42 -11.74
C GLU A 168 16.39 -9.77 -10.72
N THR A 169 16.78 -10.35 -9.59
CA THR A 169 15.84 -10.66 -8.49
C THR A 169 15.27 -9.39 -7.89
N LEU A 170 16.11 -8.38 -7.64
CA LEU A 170 15.70 -7.08 -7.11
C LEU A 170 14.76 -6.34 -8.07
N GLU A 171 15.04 -6.37 -9.38
CA GLU A 171 14.17 -5.79 -10.41
C GLU A 171 12.78 -6.44 -10.39
N LYS A 172 12.74 -7.77 -10.37
CA LYS A 172 11.48 -8.53 -10.29
C LYS A 172 10.69 -8.18 -9.02
N SER A 173 11.35 -8.17 -7.87
CA SER A 173 10.72 -7.80 -6.59
C SER A 173 10.20 -6.36 -6.60
N SER A 174 10.93 -5.42 -7.19
CA SER A 174 10.53 -4.02 -7.32
C SER A 174 9.30 -3.86 -8.21
N SER A 175 9.24 -4.60 -9.33
CA SER A 175 8.07 -4.63 -10.21
C SER A 175 6.83 -5.20 -9.50
N THR A 176 6.97 -6.32 -8.78
CA THR A 176 5.89 -6.87 -7.96
C THR A 176 5.42 -5.86 -6.89
N MET A 177 6.35 -5.19 -6.21
CA MET A 177 6.02 -4.19 -5.19
C MET A 177 5.25 -3.00 -5.79
N SER A 178 5.66 -2.50 -6.95
CA SER A 178 4.97 -1.43 -7.67
C SER A 178 3.53 -1.81 -8.01
N ASN A 179 3.31 -3.04 -8.48
CA ASN A 179 1.98 -3.54 -8.78
C ASN A 179 1.11 -3.67 -7.52
N SER A 180 1.68 -4.17 -6.42
CA SER A 180 1.00 -4.24 -5.13
C SER A 180 0.62 -2.85 -4.60
N MET A 181 1.51 -1.86 -4.75
CA MET A 181 1.24 -0.48 -4.35
C MET A 181 0.13 0.17 -5.19
N ASN A 182 0.10 -0.07 -6.50
CA ASN A 182 -1.00 0.37 -7.35
C ASN A 182 -2.34 -0.27 -6.94
N ASN A 183 -2.35 -1.57 -6.62
CA ASN A 183 -3.55 -2.25 -6.14
C ASN A 183 -4.02 -1.66 -4.80
N LEU A 184 -3.09 -1.46 -3.86
CA LEU A 184 -3.39 -0.85 -2.55
C LEU A 184 -3.96 0.55 -2.70
N ALA A 185 -3.40 1.38 -3.59
CA ALA A 185 -3.92 2.72 -3.87
C ALA A 185 -5.35 2.70 -4.41
N THR A 186 -5.64 1.78 -5.35
CA THR A 186 -7.01 1.59 -5.86
C THR A 186 -7.97 1.16 -4.75
N LYS A 187 -7.56 0.21 -3.90
CA LYS A 187 -8.39 -0.25 -2.77
C LYS A 187 -8.61 0.83 -1.72
N ALA A 188 -7.61 1.66 -1.46
CA ALA A 188 -7.76 2.81 -0.56
C ALA A 188 -8.77 3.83 -1.12
N ASN A 189 -8.76 4.09 -2.43
CA ASN A 189 -9.75 4.95 -3.08
C ASN A 189 -11.16 4.35 -3.05
N GLU A 190 -11.32 3.06 -3.31
CA GLU A 190 -12.61 2.36 -3.18
C GLU A 190 -13.14 2.44 -1.73
N GLN A 191 -12.27 2.23 -0.74
CA GLN A 191 -12.61 2.32 0.67
C GLN A 191 -13.03 3.75 1.06
N ALA A 192 -12.34 4.78 0.56
CA ALA A 192 -12.70 6.17 0.77
C ALA A 192 -14.09 6.47 0.20
N ALA A 193 -14.39 6.03 -1.02
CA ALA A 193 -15.71 6.20 -1.63
C ALA A 193 -16.82 5.47 -0.85
N SER A 194 -16.56 4.24 -0.36
CA SER A 194 -17.52 3.52 0.51
C SER A 194 -17.75 4.23 1.85
N LEU A 195 -16.72 4.88 2.41
CA LEU A 195 -16.86 5.70 3.62
C LEU A 195 -17.71 6.94 3.35
N GLU A 196 -17.53 7.62 2.22
CA GLU A 196 -18.39 8.75 1.82
C GLU A 196 -19.86 8.34 1.68
N GLN A 197 -20.12 7.19 1.03
CA GLN A 197 -21.48 6.65 0.92
C GLN A 197 -22.09 6.31 2.29
N THR A 198 -21.28 5.74 3.20
CA THR A 198 -21.72 5.40 4.56
C THR A 198 -22.03 6.67 5.36
N ALA A 199 -21.21 7.72 5.22
CA ALA A 199 -21.45 9.00 5.87
C ALA A 199 -22.74 9.66 5.37
N ALA A 200 -22.98 9.66 4.05
CA ALA A 200 -24.23 10.17 3.47
C ALA A 200 -25.47 9.39 3.97
N ALA A 201 -25.38 8.06 4.05
CA ALA A 201 -26.46 7.23 4.61
C ALA A 201 -26.71 7.54 6.10
N LEU A 202 -25.66 7.81 6.87
CA LEU A 202 -25.78 8.21 8.28
C LEU A 202 -26.44 9.59 8.44
N GLU A 203 -26.16 10.55 7.54
CA GLU A 203 -26.85 11.84 7.55
C GLU A 203 -28.35 11.68 7.28
N GLU A 204 -28.72 10.84 6.31
CA GLU A 204 -30.13 10.54 6.02
C GLU A 204 -30.84 9.88 7.20
N ILE A 205 -30.24 8.84 7.80
CA ILE A 205 -30.77 8.16 8.99
C ILE A 205 -30.94 9.16 10.16
N THR A 206 -29.97 10.04 10.36
CA THR A 206 -30.02 11.06 11.42
C THR A 206 -31.17 12.04 11.18
N SER A 207 -31.37 12.45 9.93
CA SER A 207 -32.48 13.32 9.52
C SER A 207 -33.85 12.66 9.77
N ILE A 208 -34.01 11.40 9.35
CA ILE A 208 -35.23 10.62 9.58
C ILE A 208 -35.49 10.44 11.07
N THR A 209 -34.45 10.12 11.85
CA THR A 209 -34.55 9.96 13.30
C THR A 209 -35.03 11.25 13.96
N ARG A 210 -34.46 12.41 13.58
CA ARG A 210 -34.89 13.72 14.06
C ARG A 210 -36.35 14.02 13.69
N ASN A 211 -36.76 13.71 12.47
CA ASN A 211 -38.16 13.87 12.03
C ASN A 211 -39.11 12.99 12.85
N ASN A 212 -38.73 11.73 13.09
CA ASN A 212 -39.51 10.81 13.92
C ASN A 212 -39.64 11.31 15.36
N THR A 213 -38.57 11.86 15.95
CA THR A 213 -38.65 12.49 17.27
C THR A 213 -39.64 13.65 17.28
N GLN A 214 -39.59 14.54 16.28
CA GLN A 214 -40.54 15.66 16.16
C GLN A 214 -41.99 15.18 16.00
N ASN A 215 -42.21 14.15 15.18
CA ASN A 215 -43.54 13.56 15.00
C ASN A 215 -44.05 12.90 16.28
N ALA A 216 -43.18 12.21 17.04
CA ALA A 216 -43.53 11.64 18.33
C ALA A 216 -43.91 12.73 19.35
N THR A 217 -43.16 13.84 19.40
CA THR A 217 -43.52 15.00 20.24
C THR A 217 -44.88 15.56 19.84
N LYS A 218 -45.13 15.78 18.54
CA LYS A 218 -46.40 16.28 18.03
C LYS A 218 -47.57 15.32 18.31
N MET A 219 -47.34 14.00 18.20
CA MET A 219 -48.33 12.99 18.59
C MET A 219 -48.63 13.05 20.09
N GLY A 220 -47.62 13.27 20.93
CA GLY A 220 -47.80 13.49 22.36
C GLY A 220 -48.68 14.71 22.66
N GLU A 221 -48.43 15.84 21.99
CA GLU A 221 -49.25 17.06 22.10
C GLU A 221 -50.70 16.83 21.65
N LEU A 222 -50.89 16.19 20.48
CA LEU A 222 -52.22 15.85 19.97
C LEU A 222 -52.96 14.90 20.93
N GLY A 223 -52.25 13.93 21.52
CA GLY A 223 -52.80 13.04 22.54
C GLY A 223 -53.31 13.80 23.77
N GLN A 224 -52.58 14.82 24.24
CA GLN A 224 -53.03 15.67 25.34
C GLN A 224 -54.27 16.50 24.97
N ILE A 225 -54.33 17.03 23.74
CA ILE A 225 -55.50 17.75 23.23
C ILE A 225 -56.73 16.83 23.20
N VAL A 226 -56.58 15.63 22.65
CA VAL A 226 -57.66 14.63 22.60
C VAL A 226 -58.13 14.25 24.01
N LYS A 227 -57.20 14.00 24.94
CA LYS A 227 -57.53 13.69 26.33
C LYS A 227 -58.35 14.80 27.00
N LYS A 228 -57.98 16.07 26.78
CA LYS A 228 -58.73 17.22 27.29
C LYS A 228 -60.14 17.30 26.68
N SER A 229 -60.27 17.05 25.38
CA SER A 229 -61.57 17.03 24.69
C SER A 229 -62.46 15.89 25.20
N VAL A 230 -61.91 14.70 25.45
CA VAL A 230 -62.62 13.56 26.05
C VAL A 230 -63.13 13.90 27.45
N GLN A 231 -62.29 14.48 28.31
CA GLN A 231 -62.71 14.93 29.65
C GLN A 231 -63.85 15.95 29.60
N THR A 232 -63.76 16.92 28.68
CA THR A 232 -64.81 17.94 28.48
C THR A 232 -66.10 17.28 27.98
N GLY A 233 -65.99 16.31 27.06
CA GLY A 233 -67.12 15.53 26.55
C GLY A 233 -67.81 14.72 27.66
N GLU A 234 -67.04 14.05 28.52
CA GLU A 234 -67.56 13.31 29.67
C GLU A 234 -68.35 14.21 30.62
N GLU A 235 -67.81 15.40 30.93
CA GLU A 235 -68.48 16.38 31.78
C GLU A 235 -69.81 16.86 31.17
N LEU A 236 -69.83 17.17 29.88
CA LEU A 236 -71.05 17.60 29.18
C LEU A 236 -72.10 16.48 29.09
N ALA A 237 -71.68 15.24 28.82
CA ALA A 237 -72.58 14.09 28.82
C ALA A 237 -73.17 13.84 30.21
N SER A 238 -72.36 13.98 31.28
CA SER A 238 -72.82 13.89 32.66
C SER A 238 -73.86 14.97 32.99
N LYS A 239 -73.60 16.24 32.61
CA LYS A 239 -74.59 17.33 32.77
C LYS A 239 -75.87 17.03 32.00
N THR A 240 -75.77 16.50 30.78
CA THR A 240 -76.94 16.14 29.97
C THR A 240 -77.78 15.04 30.64
N ALA A 241 -77.14 14.00 31.18
CA ALA A 241 -77.83 12.95 31.93
C ALA A 241 -78.58 13.51 33.15
N LEU A 242 -77.94 14.42 33.91
CA LEU A 242 -78.58 15.09 35.05
C LEU A 242 -79.78 15.94 34.63
N SER A 243 -79.66 16.71 33.54
CA SER A 243 -80.79 17.49 33.01
C SER A 243 -81.95 16.61 32.54
N MET A 244 -81.66 15.44 31.93
CA MET A 244 -82.71 14.48 31.56
C MET A 244 -83.40 13.88 32.80
N ASP A 245 -82.66 13.65 33.88
CA ASP A 245 -83.23 13.23 35.16
C ASP A 245 -84.18 14.29 35.76
N GLU A 246 -83.76 15.56 35.75
CA GLU A 246 -84.60 16.67 36.21
C GLU A 246 -85.87 16.79 35.36
N ILE A 247 -85.76 16.66 34.03
CA ILE A 247 -86.92 16.70 33.12
C ILE A 247 -87.85 15.51 33.42
N ASN A 248 -87.32 14.29 33.60
CA ASN A 248 -88.11 13.11 33.90
C ASN A 248 -88.92 13.29 35.20
N GLU A 249 -88.32 13.85 36.24
CA GLU A 249 -89.03 14.17 37.49
C GLU A 249 -90.16 15.21 37.27
N LYS A 250 -89.95 16.23 36.43
CA LYS A 250 -91.02 17.17 36.06
C LYS A 250 -92.13 16.52 35.24
N VAL A 251 -91.78 15.64 34.30
CA VAL A 251 -92.73 14.88 33.48
C VAL A 251 -93.60 13.97 34.35
N LYS A 252 -93.02 13.26 35.33
CA LYS A 252 -93.78 12.47 36.31
C LYS A 252 -94.74 13.32 37.14
N ALA A 253 -94.30 14.50 37.60
CA ALA A 253 -95.15 15.42 38.33
C ALA A 253 -96.33 15.91 37.47
N ILE A 254 -96.08 16.20 36.18
CA ILE A 254 -97.15 16.54 35.22
C ILE A 254 -98.10 15.35 35.04
N ASN A 255 -97.61 14.13 34.83
CA ASN A 255 -98.46 12.93 34.67
C ASN A 255 -99.37 12.71 35.89
N SER A 256 -98.83 12.91 37.09
CA SER A 256 -99.62 12.87 38.34
C SER A 256 -100.72 13.95 38.35
N ALA A 257 -100.39 15.18 37.98
CA ALA A 257 -101.37 16.27 37.90
C ALA A 257 -102.46 15.99 36.85
N ILE A 258 -102.11 15.47 35.67
CA ILE A 258 -103.06 15.09 34.62
C ILE A 258 -103.97 13.95 35.10
N THR A 259 -103.45 12.98 35.85
CA THR A 259 -104.26 11.91 36.45
C THR A 259 -105.28 12.47 37.45
N VAL A 260 -104.92 13.48 38.24
CA VAL A 260 -105.87 14.17 39.12
C VAL A 260 -106.93 14.92 38.30
N ILE A 261 -106.55 15.57 37.19
CA ILE A 261 -107.51 16.25 36.30
C ILE A 261 -108.51 15.27 35.69
N ASP A 262 -108.04 14.10 35.22
CA ASP A 262 -108.90 13.03 34.71
C ASP A 262 -109.88 12.51 35.79
N GLN A 263 -109.40 12.34 37.03
CA GLN A 263 -110.25 11.99 38.17
C GLN A 263 -111.31 13.07 38.47
N ILE A 264 -110.92 14.36 38.43
CA ILE A 264 -111.86 15.48 38.62
C ILE A 264 -112.90 15.49 37.48
N ALA A 265 -112.47 15.29 36.23
CA ALA A 265 -113.38 15.22 35.08
C ALA A 265 -114.36 14.04 35.21
N PHE A 266 -113.89 12.86 35.63
CA PHE A 266 -114.73 11.71 35.91
C PHE A 266 -115.74 11.98 37.03
N GLN A 267 -115.29 12.52 38.17
CA GLN A 267 -116.18 12.91 39.26
C GLN A 267 -117.23 13.93 38.82
N THR A 268 -116.83 14.93 38.03
CA THR A 268 -117.71 15.96 37.46
C THR A 268 -118.75 15.34 36.52
N ASN A 269 -118.35 14.36 35.71
CA ASN A 269 -119.26 13.60 34.84
C ASN A 269 -120.32 12.84 35.66
N ILE A 270 -119.92 12.16 36.75
CA ILE A 270 -120.86 11.47 37.65
C ILE A 270 -121.79 12.47 38.38
N LEU A 271 -121.26 13.58 38.88
CA LEU A 271 -122.04 14.67 39.50
C LEU A 271 -123.09 15.23 38.54
N SER A 272 -122.69 15.48 37.29
CA SER A 272 -123.59 16.00 36.25
C SER A 272 -124.66 14.99 35.83
N LEU A 273 -124.34 13.69 35.82
CA LEU A 273 -125.30 12.62 35.56
C LEU A 273 -126.34 12.55 36.69
N ASN A 274 -125.89 12.59 37.95
CA ASN A 274 -126.79 12.61 39.11
C ASN A 274 -127.70 13.85 39.08
N ALA A 275 -127.16 15.02 38.72
CA ALA A 275 -127.95 16.24 38.55
C ALA A 275 -128.97 16.15 37.40
N ALA A 276 -128.60 15.50 36.29
CA ALA A 276 -129.52 15.27 35.16
C ALA A 276 -130.66 14.30 35.53
N VAL A 277 -130.37 13.26 36.33
CA VAL A 277 -131.38 12.33 36.86
C VAL A 277 -132.34 13.06 37.81
N GLU A 278 -131.83 13.84 38.76
CA GLU A 278 -132.67 14.60 39.70
C GLU A 278 -133.53 15.65 38.98
N ALA A 279 -132.97 16.31 37.95
CA ALA A 279 -133.70 17.25 37.10
C ALA A 279 -134.83 16.56 36.28
N ALA A 280 -134.63 15.31 35.86
CA ALA A 280 -135.68 14.52 35.20
C ALA A 280 -136.79 14.11 36.18
N THR A 281 -136.45 13.83 37.45
CA THR A 281 -137.40 13.54 38.54
C THR A 281 -138.30 14.74 38.86
N ALA A 282 -137.81 15.98 38.69
CA ALA A 282 -138.55 17.22 38.95
C ALA A 282 -139.52 17.66 37.82
N GLY A 283 -139.64 16.92 36.71
CA GLY A 283 -140.61 17.18 35.64
C GLY A 283 -140.44 18.53 34.92
N GLU A 284 -141.53 19.28 34.68
CA GLU A 284 -141.50 20.56 33.95
C GLU A 284 -140.64 21.64 34.62
N ALA A 285 -140.53 21.65 35.96
CA ALA A 285 -139.73 22.63 36.72
C ALA A 285 -138.21 22.38 36.59
N GLY A 286 -137.79 21.17 36.24
CA GLY A 286 -136.39 20.76 36.14
C GLY A 286 -135.74 20.96 34.77
N LYS A 287 -136.49 21.34 33.72
CA LYS A 287 -136.00 21.45 32.33
C LYS A 287 -134.76 22.33 32.18
N GLY A 288 -134.70 23.48 32.84
CA GLY A 288 -133.54 24.38 32.80
C GLY A 288 -132.28 23.77 33.46
N PHE A 289 -132.47 23.06 34.58
CA PHE A 289 -131.38 22.37 35.27
C PHE A 289 -130.87 21.15 34.49
N ALA A 290 -131.75 20.44 33.78
CA ALA A 290 -131.36 19.32 32.93
C ALA A 290 -130.43 19.75 31.78
N VAL A 291 -130.67 20.92 31.17
CA VAL A 291 -129.81 21.48 30.10
C VAL A 291 -128.43 21.84 30.66
N VAL A 292 -128.37 22.50 31.82
CA VAL A 292 -127.09 22.84 32.47
C VAL A 292 -126.33 21.58 32.88
N ALA A 293 -127.01 20.58 33.44
CA ALA A 293 -126.40 19.30 33.81
C ALA A 293 -125.83 18.57 32.58
N GLN A 294 -126.53 18.58 31.44
CA GLN A 294 -126.03 17.99 30.19
C GLN A 294 -124.83 18.76 29.61
N GLU A 295 -124.80 20.10 29.73
CA GLU A 295 -123.66 20.91 29.28
C GLU A 295 -122.42 20.69 30.17
N VAL A 296 -122.60 20.62 31.50
CA VAL A 296 -121.54 20.25 32.45
C VAL A 296 -121.00 18.85 32.16
N ARG A 297 -121.88 17.91 31.79
CA ARG A 297 -121.50 16.55 31.39
C ARG A 297 -120.65 16.54 30.13
N ASN A 298 -121.05 17.31 29.11
CA ASN A 298 -120.28 17.46 27.88
C ASN A 298 -118.90 18.10 28.14
N LEU A 299 -118.83 19.12 29.00
CA LEU A 299 -117.57 19.75 29.39
C LEU A 299 -116.65 18.79 30.18
N ALA A 300 -117.22 17.97 31.06
CA ALA A 300 -116.50 16.94 31.79
C ALA A 300 -115.92 15.86 30.85
N ASN A 301 -116.70 15.38 29.88
CA ASN A 301 -116.21 14.43 28.88
C ASN A 301 -115.11 15.03 28.00
N ARG A 302 -115.26 16.29 27.56
CA ARG A 302 -114.20 17.00 26.82
C ARG A 302 -112.93 17.19 27.65
N SER A 303 -113.07 17.44 28.96
CA SER A 303 -111.93 17.57 29.87
C SER A 303 -111.21 16.24 30.07
N ALA A 304 -111.95 15.12 30.17
CA ALA A 304 -111.38 13.77 30.24
C ALA A 304 -110.66 13.38 28.94
N GLU A 305 -111.23 13.72 27.78
CA GLU A 305 -110.61 13.49 26.48
C GLU A 305 -109.30 14.28 26.32
N ALA A 306 -109.33 15.58 26.65
CA ALA A 306 -108.12 16.42 26.65
C ALA A 306 -107.07 15.93 27.66
N ALA A 307 -107.48 15.51 28.87
CA ALA A 307 -106.57 14.93 29.85
C ALA A 307 -105.92 13.64 29.32
N LYS A 308 -106.67 12.80 28.61
CA LYS A 308 -106.15 11.58 27.97
C LYS A 308 -105.15 11.89 26.86
N GLU A 309 -105.41 12.89 26.01
CA GLU A 309 -104.47 13.33 24.98
C GLU A 309 -103.16 13.86 25.59
N ILE A 310 -103.25 14.72 26.60
CA ILE A 310 -102.07 15.24 27.30
C ILE A 310 -101.31 14.10 27.98
N LYS A 311 -102.02 13.14 28.59
CA LYS A 311 -101.40 11.97 29.21
C LYS A 311 -100.57 11.17 28.21
N ASN A 312 -101.07 10.96 26.99
CA ASN A 312 -100.32 10.29 25.92
C ASN A 312 -99.06 11.08 25.53
N LEU A 313 -99.17 12.41 25.36
CA LEU A 313 -98.01 13.26 25.04
C LEU A 313 -96.95 13.26 26.16
N VAL A 314 -97.39 13.25 27.41
CA VAL A 314 -96.51 13.19 28.59
C VAL A 314 -95.83 11.81 28.68
N GLU A 315 -96.52 10.73 28.35
CA GLU A 315 -95.93 9.39 28.28
C GLU A 315 -94.88 9.28 27.15
N GLU A 316 -95.17 9.85 25.97
CA GLU A 316 -94.19 9.93 24.89
C GLU A 316 -92.97 10.77 25.27
N ALA A 317 -93.18 11.90 25.94
CA ALA A 317 -92.10 12.73 26.47
C ALA A 317 -91.26 11.98 27.51
N ASN A 318 -91.90 11.19 28.38
CA ASN A 318 -91.23 10.34 29.36
C ASN A 318 -90.29 9.34 28.67
N ILE A 319 -90.78 8.60 27.67
CA ILE A 319 -89.98 7.66 26.87
C ILE A 319 -88.78 8.39 26.23
N LYS A 320 -89.01 9.52 25.57
CA LYS A 320 -87.93 10.29 24.90
C LYS A 320 -86.86 10.81 25.87
N THR A 321 -87.25 11.26 27.05
CA THR A 321 -86.30 11.73 28.07
C THR A 321 -85.49 10.58 28.66
N ASN A 322 -86.10 9.41 28.85
CA ASN A 322 -85.40 8.21 29.29
C ASN A 322 -84.40 7.71 28.23
N ASP A 323 -84.78 7.72 26.95
CA ASP A 323 -83.85 7.40 25.85
C ASP A 323 -82.67 8.38 25.82
N GLY A 324 -82.94 9.69 25.97
CA GLY A 324 -81.89 10.72 26.05
C GLY A 324 -80.93 10.52 27.22
N LYS A 325 -81.45 10.06 28.37
CA LYS A 325 -80.63 9.68 29.53
C LYS A 325 -79.75 8.47 29.22
N LEU A 326 -80.30 7.42 28.63
CA LEU A 326 -79.54 6.21 28.27
C LEU A 326 -78.40 6.54 27.31
N ILE A 327 -78.69 7.30 26.25
CA ILE A 327 -77.66 7.76 25.30
C ILE A 327 -76.57 8.56 26.03
N SER A 328 -76.94 9.41 26.99
CA SER A 328 -75.97 10.18 27.78
C SER A 328 -75.11 9.30 28.67
N SER A 329 -75.68 8.25 29.28
CA SER A 329 -74.92 7.25 30.05
C SER A 329 -73.95 6.47 29.17
N ASP A 330 -74.38 6.05 27.98
CA ASP A 330 -73.52 5.32 27.02
C ASP A 330 -72.36 6.22 26.55
N MET A 331 -72.62 7.51 26.32
CA MET A 331 -71.56 8.49 26.01
C MET A 331 -70.54 8.61 27.15
N ILE A 332 -71.00 8.67 28.42
CA ILE A 332 -70.11 8.72 29.59
C ILE A 332 -69.22 7.47 29.64
N GLU A 333 -69.79 6.29 29.40
CA GLU A 333 -69.04 5.04 29.38
C GLU A 333 -68.00 5.02 28.25
N GLY A 334 -68.39 5.46 27.06
CA GLY A 334 -67.45 5.62 25.93
C GLY A 334 -66.31 6.60 26.22
N TYR A 335 -66.58 7.73 26.87
CA TYR A 335 -65.53 8.67 27.28
C TYR A 335 -64.61 8.09 28.37
N LYS A 336 -65.14 7.30 29.32
CA LYS A 336 -64.34 6.60 30.34
C LYS A 336 -63.40 5.57 29.73
N GLU A 337 -63.86 4.84 28.72
CA GLU A 337 -63.01 3.90 27.98
C GLU A 337 -61.87 4.61 27.25
N LEU A 338 -62.18 5.73 26.59
CA LEU A 338 -61.18 6.58 25.91
C LEU A 338 -60.16 7.22 26.87
N ASN A 339 -60.52 7.44 28.14
CA ASN A 339 -59.64 8.04 29.14
C ASN A 339 -58.77 7.01 29.90
N LYS A 340 -59.12 5.71 29.81
CA LYS A 340 -58.33 4.60 30.38
C LYS A 340 -57.17 4.16 29.49
N ASN A 341 -57.32 4.31 28.17
CA ASN A 341 -56.30 4.00 27.17
C ASN A 341 -55.38 5.19 26.90
#